data_AF-A0A1Q2M8Z7-F1
#
_entry.id   AF-A0A1Q2M8Z7-F1
#
_cell.length_a   1.000
_cell.length_b   1.000
_cell.length_c   1.000
_cell.angle_alpha   90.00
_cell.angle_beta   90.00
_cell.angle_gamma   90.00
#
_symmetry.space_group_name_H-M   'P 1'
#
loop_
_entity.id
_entity.type
_entity.pdbx_description
1 polymer ?
#
loop_
_entity_poly.entity_id
_entity_poly.type
_entity_poly.pdbx_seq_one_letter_code
_entity_poly.pdbx_strand_id
1 'polypeptide(L)'
;MTTSPTLARKLLPKLLLGSALLLSSGQAVSDGEGTLNLYLNGGYYWFDDQRLDGTPYFGFELEDRAGGGIGFGYNVTDRWALEGVYNYFSVNVQDTFEDVEVQNYHVDLLYQFAGRFCGNYDWQPYVVAGIGELRIDEDTYGYPFDWHRRQTMVNFGMGVKYRLHPRWQVRGDARGFQGVEESGLDAYVSMSIGYQWGEDPVAIYDRDGDGVYDDADECPQTPPGIDVDFRGCPIDTDGDGIPDYLDLCPNTPMGMAVNEDGCPREGYDPYEMSK
;
A
#
# COMPACT_ATOMS: atom_id res chain seq x y z
N MET A 1 30.10 -39.02 -53.27
CA MET A 1 29.33 -37.85 -53.74
C MET A 1 28.11 -37.75 -52.83
N THR A 2 28.22 -36.89 -51.80
CA THR A 2 27.40 -35.66 -51.61
C THR A 2 26.00 -35.95 -51.03
N THR A 3 25.87 -36.05 -49.70
CA THR A 3 25.46 -35.01 -48.72
C THR A 3 23.98 -34.58 -48.81
N SER A 4 23.14 -34.94 -47.83
CA SER A 4 22.57 -34.01 -46.82
C SER A 4 21.48 -34.71 -45.96
N PRO A 5 21.26 -34.31 -44.69
CA PRO A 5 20.60 -35.10 -43.64
C PRO A 5 19.25 -34.50 -43.16
N THR A 6 18.76 -35.00 -42.01
CA THR A 6 17.77 -34.43 -41.06
C THR A 6 16.36 -35.02 -41.04
N LEU A 7 16.17 -36.01 -40.18
CA LEU A 7 14.88 -36.24 -39.51
C LEU A 7 15.17 -36.39 -38.01
N ALA A 8 15.35 -35.24 -37.37
CA ALA A 8 15.47 -35.10 -35.93
C ALA A 8 14.62 -33.90 -35.49
N ARG A 9 13.98 -34.04 -34.32
CA ARG A 9 13.07 -33.11 -33.62
C ARG A 9 11.61 -33.09 -34.09
N LYS A 10 10.76 -33.71 -33.28
CA LYS A 10 9.99 -32.97 -32.26
C LYS A 10 9.59 -33.92 -31.12
N LEU A 11 10.31 -33.78 -30.02
CA LEU A 11 9.96 -34.30 -28.70
C LEU A 11 8.88 -33.39 -28.08
N LEU A 12 7.99 -34.00 -27.29
CA LEU A 12 7.07 -33.45 -26.28
C LEU A 12 7.75 -32.45 -25.28
N PRO A 13 7.05 -31.83 -24.29
CA PRO A 13 5.61 -31.81 -23.92
C PRO A 13 5.05 -30.39 -23.61
N LYS A 14 3.73 -30.33 -23.34
CA LYS A 14 3.06 -29.23 -22.60
C LYS A 14 3.80 -29.00 -21.29
N LEU A 15 4.36 -27.79 -21.09
CA LEU A 15 5.00 -27.41 -19.83
C LEU A 15 4.01 -26.66 -18.94
N LEU A 16 3.97 -27.10 -17.69
CA LEU A 16 3.25 -26.52 -16.57
C LEU A 16 3.64 -25.05 -16.34
N LEU A 17 2.66 -24.15 -16.27
CA LEU A 17 2.78 -22.95 -15.42
C LEU A 17 2.37 -23.35 -14.01
N GLY A 18 3.29 -23.99 -13.30
CA GLY A 18 3.18 -24.28 -11.88
C GLY A 18 4.46 -23.81 -11.21
N SER A 19 4.32 -22.81 -10.36
CA SER A 19 5.12 -22.57 -9.15
C SER A 19 6.65 -22.57 -9.30
N ALA A 20 7.27 -21.39 -9.41
CA ALA A 20 8.68 -21.21 -9.08
C ALA A 20 9.03 -19.75 -8.71
N LEU A 21 8.63 -19.30 -7.51
CA LEU A 21 9.43 -18.34 -6.75
C LEU A 21 10.24 -19.15 -5.72
N LEU A 22 11.40 -19.63 -6.15
CA LEU A 22 12.43 -20.14 -5.25
C LEU A 22 13.37 -18.97 -4.94
N LEU A 23 13.09 -18.27 -3.83
CA LEU A 23 14.06 -17.37 -3.21
C LEU A 23 15.19 -18.21 -2.63
N SER A 24 16.40 -18.01 -3.15
CA SER A 24 17.63 -18.58 -2.63
C SER A 24 17.87 -18.12 -1.19
N SER A 25 18.10 -19.08 -0.30
CA SER A 25 18.47 -18.89 1.09
C SER A 25 19.81 -18.14 1.22
N GLY A 26 19.75 -16.86 1.55
CA GLY A 26 20.81 -16.14 2.24
C GLY A 26 20.27 -15.74 3.59
N GLN A 27 20.95 -16.10 4.67
CA GLN A 27 20.51 -15.77 6.04
C GLN A 27 20.49 -14.26 6.24
N ALA A 28 19.31 -13.67 6.09
CA ALA A 28 18.94 -12.43 6.76
C ALA A 28 18.24 -12.83 8.05
N VAL A 29 18.77 -12.34 9.16
CA VAL A 29 18.15 -12.44 10.49
C VAL A 29 16.72 -11.90 10.38
N SER A 30 15.73 -12.79 10.46
CA SER A 30 14.31 -12.47 10.41
C SER A 30 13.78 -12.41 11.84
N ASP A 31 14.00 -11.28 12.50
CA ASP A 31 13.15 -10.85 13.62
C ASP A 31 11.93 -10.15 13.01
N GLY A 32 10.72 -10.73 13.14
CA GLY A 32 9.43 -10.08 12.88
C GLY A 32 8.72 -10.45 11.56
N GLU A 33 7.45 -10.83 11.69
CA GLU A 33 6.55 -11.38 10.66
C GLU A 33 6.26 -10.48 9.44
N GLY A 34 6.06 -11.09 8.26
CA GLY A 34 5.44 -10.44 7.11
C GLY A 34 3.99 -10.88 6.92
N THR A 35 3.07 -9.94 6.68
CA THR A 35 1.63 -10.22 6.54
C THR A 35 1.24 -10.45 5.08
N LEU A 36 0.33 -11.39 4.84
CA LEU A 36 -0.23 -11.68 3.52
C LEU A 36 -1.56 -10.94 3.33
N ASN A 37 -1.78 -10.35 2.17
CA ASN A 37 -2.99 -9.61 1.83
C ASN A 37 -3.61 -10.16 0.54
N LEU A 38 -4.93 -10.30 0.52
CA LEU A 38 -5.72 -10.51 -0.69
C LEU A 38 -6.56 -9.28 -0.94
N TYR A 39 -6.55 -8.78 -2.18
CA TYR A 39 -7.37 -7.68 -2.64
C TYR A 39 -8.28 -8.14 -3.75
N LEU A 40 -9.56 -7.74 -3.67
CA LEU A 40 -10.46 -7.75 -4.79
C LEU A 40 -10.61 -6.31 -5.25
N ASN A 41 -10.20 -6.02 -6.48
CA ASN A 41 -10.23 -4.68 -7.05
C ASN A 41 -11.28 -4.55 -8.15
N GLY A 42 -11.80 -3.35 -8.31
CA GLY A 42 -12.68 -2.97 -9.40
C GLY A 42 -12.52 -1.48 -9.69
N GLY A 43 -12.53 -1.11 -10.96
CA GLY A 43 -12.17 0.23 -11.38
C GLY A 43 -12.54 0.52 -12.82
N TYR A 44 -12.09 1.69 -13.26
CA TYR A 44 -12.28 2.18 -14.60
C TYR A 44 -10.91 2.37 -15.26
N TYR A 45 -10.75 1.81 -16.45
CA TYR A 45 -9.51 1.79 -17.22
C TYR A 45 -9.68 2.67 -18.46
N TRP A 46 -8.79 3.64 -18.60
CA TRP A 46 -8.69 4.51 -19.75
C TRP A 46 -7.54 4.03 -20.63
N PHE A 47 -7.87 3.68 -21.87
CA PHE A 47 -6.87 3.23 -22.85
C PHE A 47 -6.33 4.45 -23.61
N ASP A 48 -5.04 4.45 -23.88
CA ASP A 48 -4.44 5.43 -24.78
C ASP A 48 -4.92 5.19 -26.22
N ASP A 49 -5.26 6.26 -26.94
CA ASP A 49 -5.81 6.17 -28.30
C ASP A 49 -4.84 5.50 -29.28
N GLN A 50 -3.53 5.59 -29.04
CA GLN A 50 -2.48 5.00 -29.88
C GLN A 50 -2.11 3.58 -29.43
N ARG A 51 -2.84 2.99 -28.47
CA ARG A 51 -2.53 1.64 -27.97
C ARG A 51 -2.54 0.59 -29.07
N LEU A 52 -3.38 0.77 -30.08
CA LEU A 52 -3.52 -0.16 -31.20
C LEU A 52 -2.59 0.19 -32.38
N ASP A 53 -1.73 1.20 -32.25
CA ASP A 53 -0.78 1.60 -33.30
C ASP A 53 0.29 0.52 -33.52
N GLY A 54 0.25 -0.12 -34.69
CA GLY A 54 1.10 -1.28 -35.01
C GLY A 54 0.35 -2.62 -34.97
N THR A 55 -0.92 -2.61 -34.55
CA THR A 55 -1.83 -3.77 -34.64
C THR A 55 -2.62 -3.77 -35.97
N PRO A 56 -3.27 -4.89 -36.34
CA PRO A 56 -4.22 -4.93 -37.48
C PRO A 56 -5.39 -3.96 -37.37
N TYR A 57 -5.67 -3.49 -36.15
CA TYR A 57 -6.66 -2.47 -35.82
C TYR A 57 -6.06 -1.06 -35.84
N PHE A 58 -4.95 -0.85 -36.56
CA PHE A 58 -4.37 0.47 -36.78
C PHE A 58 -5.44 1.44 -37.30
N GLY A 59 -5.68 2.51 -36.53
CA GLY A 59 -6.73 3.50 -36.79
C GLY A 59 -8.06 3.26 -36.06
N PHE A 60 -8.15 2.26 -35.19
CA PHE A 60 -9.24 2.07 -34.24
C PHE A 60 -8.76 2.29 -32.81
N GLU A 61 -9.69 2.62 -31.92
CA GLU A 61 -9.43 2.93 -30.50
C GLU A 61 -10.19 1.93 -29.62
N LEU A 62 -9.59 1.57 -28.47
CA LEU A 62 -10.26 0.77 -27.45
C LEU A 62 -11.14 1.68 -26.59
N GLU A 63 -12.41 1.31 -26.40
CA GLU A 63 -13.27 2.09 -25.51
C GLU A 63 -12.84 1.94 -24.04
N ASP A 64 -12.91 3.04 -23.29
CA ASP A 64 -12.73 3.01 -21.85
C ASP A 64 -13.77 2.11 -21.16
N ARG A 65 -13.35 1.35 -20.15
CA ARG A 65 -14.21 0.34 -19.54
C ARG A 65 -14.01 0.16 -18.05
N ALA A 66 -15.10 -0.26 -17.40
CA ALA A 66 -15.03 -0.81 -16.06
C ALA A 66 -14.57 -2.27 -16.10
N GLY A 67 -13.70 -2.64 -15.16
CA GLY A 67 -13.31 -4.02 -14.94
C GLY A 67 -12.66 -4.18 -13.56
N GLY A 68 -11.92 -5.25 -13.37
CA GLY A 68 -11.38 -5.54 -12.06
C GLY A 68 -10.60 -6.83 -12.00
N GLY A 69 -10.19 -7.18 -10.80
CA GLY A 69 -9.15 -8.17 -10.63
C GLY A 69 -8.91 -8.59 -9.19
N ILE A 70 -7.85 -9.36 -9.05
CA ILE A 70 -7.39 -9.92 -7.79
C ILE A 70 -5.92 -9.57 -7.59
N GLY A 71 -5.57 -9.15 -6.38
CA GLY A 71 -4.21 -8.82 -5.97
C GLY A 71 -3.77 -9.65 -4.77
N PHE A 72 -2.54 -10.13 -4.79
CA PHE A 72 -1.90 -10.80 -3.66
C PHE A 72 -0.69 -9.98 -3.21
N GLY A 73 -0.78 -9.40 -2.02
CA GLY A 73 0.25 -8.55 -1.44
C GLY A 73 0.99 -9.23 -0.29
N TYR A 74 2.28 -8.98 -0.15
CA TYR A 74 3.10 -9.40 0.98
C TYR A 74 3.81 -8.18 1.55
N ASN A 75 3.52 -7.83 2.80
CA ASN A 75 4.23 -6.77 3.51
C ASN A 75 5.57 -7.35 4.01
N VAL A 76 6.67 -6.84 3.46
CA VAL A 76 8.03 -7.24 3.86
C VAL A 76 8.45 -6.47 5.10
N THR A 77 8.07 -5.20 5.18
CA THR A 77 8.22 -4.33 6.35
C THR A 77 7.00 -3.42 6.47
N ASP A 78 6.93 -2.59 7.51
CA ASP A 78 5.87 -1.58 7.66
C ASP A 78 5.83 -0.56 6.50
N ARG A 79 6.94 -0.42 5.77
CA ARG A 79 7.08 0.52 4.66
C ARG A 79 7.09 -0.15 3.30
N TRP A 80 7.61 -1.36 3.18
CA TRP A 80 7.78 -2.02 1.88
C TRP A 80 6.85 -3.21 1.75
N ALA A 81 6.10 -3.23 0.64
CA ALA A 81 5.27 -4.37 0.27
C ALA A 81 5.46 -4.73 -1.20
N LEU A 82 5.34 -6.02 -1.50
CA LEU A 82 5.33 -6.54 -2.86
C LEU A 82 3.91 -7.02 -3.19
N GLU A 83 3.38 -6.71 -4.37
CA GLU A 83 2.04 -7.09 -4.78
C GLU A 83 2.04 -7.66 -6.19
N GLY A 84 1.45 -8.84 -6.38
CA GLY A 84 1.13 -9.39 -7.70
C GLY A 84 -0.35 -9.21 -8.00
N VAL A 85 -0.69 -8.68 -9.17
CA VAL A 85 -2.08 -8.38 -9.54
C VAL A 85 -2.42 -8.99 -10.89
N TYR A 86 -3.65 -9.48 -10.99
CA TYR A 86 -4.27 -9.91 -12.24
C TYR A 86 -5.60 -9.18 -12.41
N ASN A 87 -5.73 -8.39 -13.47
CA ASN A 87 -6.96 -7.71 -13.85
C ASN A 87 -7.50 -8.28 -15.17
N TYR A 88 -8.82 -8.29 -15.29
CA TYR A 88 -9.54 -8.73 -16.47
C TYR A 88 -10.57 -7.67 -16.86
N PHE A 89 -10.59 -7.33 -18.15
CA PHE A 89 -11.49 -6.36 -18.74
C PHE A 89 -12.11 -6.95 -20.01
N SER A 90 -13.42 -6.76 -20.18
CA SER A 90 -14.12 -7.05 -21.43
C SER A 90 -14.38 -5.70 -22.12
N VAL A 91 -13.76 -5.50 -23.27
CA VAL A 91 -13.69 -4.20 -23.94
C VAL A 91 -14.29 -4.29 -25.33
N ASN A 92 -15.08 -3.29 -25.71
CA ASN A 92 -15.60 -3.17 -27.07
C ASN A 92 -14.61 -2.35 -27.90
N VAL A 93 -14.37 -2.78 -29.13
CA VAL A 93 -13.58 -2.01 -30.10
C VAL A 93 -14.49 -0.97 -30.75
N GLN A 94 -14.09 0.31 -30.69
CA GLN A 94 -14.93 1.41 -31.16
C GLN A 94 -15.28 1.24 -32.65
N ASP A 95 -16.52 1.60 -32.99
CA ASP A 95 -17.10 1.48 -34.35
C ASP A 95 -17.17 0.05 -34.92
N THR A 96 -17.07 -0.98 -34.06
CA THR A 96 -17.27 -2.40 -34.44
C THR A 96 -18.29 -3.10 -33.53
N PHE A 97 -18.70 -4.32 -33.92
CA PHE A 97 -19.53 -5.22 -33.08
C PHE A 97 -18.68 -6.28 -32.36
N GLU A 98 -17.36 -6.08 -32.30
CA GLU A 98 -16.42 -7.06 -31.76
C GLU A 98 -16.06 -6.72 -30.30
N ASP A 99 -16.06 -7.76 -29.47
CA ASP A 99 -15.64 -7.70 -28.07
C ASP A 99 -14.25 -8.34 -27.97
N VAL A 100 -13.36 -7.69 -27.22
CA VAL A 100 -11.98 -8.14 -27.00
C VAL A 100 -11.75 -8.36 -25.51
N GLU A 101 -11.06 -9.44 -25.17
CA GLU A 101 -10.68 -9.76 -23.80
C GLU A 101 -9.29 -9.22 -23.51
N VAL A 102 -9.20 -8.33 -22.51
CA VAL A 102 -7.94 -7.73 -22.10
C VAL A 102 -7.56 -8.24 -20.71
N GLN A 103 -6.38 -8.82 -20.60
CA GLN A 103 -5.80 -9.34 -19.37
C GLN A 103 -4.57 -8.54 -19.01
N ASN A 104 -4.50 -8.03 -17.79
CA ASN A 104 -3.38 -7.26 -17.29
C ASN A 104 -2.75 -7.97 -16.09
N TYR A 105 -1.49 -8.37 -16.23
CA TYR A 105 -0.71 -9.01 -15.17
C TYR A 105 0.40 -8.05 -14.75
N HIS A 106 0.53 -7.78 -13.45
CA HIS A 106 1.63 -6.93 -13.00
C HIS A 106 2.15 -7.29 -11.62
N VAL A 107 3.41 -6.91 -11.37
CA VAL A 107 4.08 -7.01 -10.08
C VAL A 107 4.55 -5.62 -9.68
N ASP A 108 4.14 -5.22 -8.49
CA ASP A 108 4.26 -3.89 -7.95
C ASP A 108 5.08 -3.91 -6.65
N LEU A 109 6.00 -2.96 -6.52
CA LEU A 109 6.67 -2.62 -5.27
C LEU A 109 6.00 -1.37 -4.69
N LEU A 110 5.48 -1.48 -3.47
CA LEU A 110 4.77 -0.43 -2.77
C LEU A 110 5.64 0.15 -1.67
N TYR A 111 5.72 1.48 -1.62
CA TYR A 111 6.27 2.22 -0.49
C TYR A 111 5.13 2.90 0.28
N GLN A 112 4.89 2.41 1.49
CA GLN A 112 3.83 2.83 2.39
C GLN A 112 4.36 3.88 3.36
N PHE A 113 3.71 5.04 3.38
CA PHE A 113 4.04 6.08 4.34
C PHE A 113 3.41 5.69 5.69
N ALA A 114 4.27 5.29 6.63
CA ALA A 114 3.87 5.07 8.01
C ALA A 114 3.75 6.41 8.74
N GLY A 115 2.68 6.60 9.52
CA GLY A 115 2.49 7.78 10.37
C GLY A 115 1.04 8.30 10.41
N ARG A 116 0.82 9.35 11.20
CA ARG A 116 -0.47 10.01 11.42
C ARG A 116 -0.85 10.88 10.21
N PHE A 117 -1.62 10.34 9.27
CA PHE A 117 -2.12 11.13 8.14
C PHE A 117 -3.38 11.89 8.56
N CYS A 118 -3.37 13.22 8.46
CA CYS A 118 -4.49 14.09 8.88
C CYS A 118 -4.99 13.82 10.31
N GLY A 119 -4.09 13.44 11.23
CA GLY A 119 -4.48 13.16 12.61
C GLY A 119 -4.92 11.71 12.89
N ASN A 120 -4.94 10.82 11.89
CA ASN A 120 -5.43 9.44 12.01
C ASN A 120 -4.44 8.42 11.40
N TYR A 121 -4.22 7.30 12.09
CA TYR A 121 -3.31 6.22 11.71
C TYR A 121 -3.98 5.10 10.87
N ASP A 122 -5.31 5.13 10.73
CA ASP A 122 -6.05 4.22 9.86
C ASP A 122 -5.84 4.52 8.38
N TRP A 123 -5.44 5.75 8.07
CA TRP A 123 -5.12 6.21 6.73
C TRP A 123 -3.65 5.97 6.43
N GLN A 124 -3.38 5.14 5.43
CA GLN A 124 -2.03 4.81 5.00
C GLN A 124 -1.88 5.15 3.50
N PRO A 125 -1.38 6.35 3.16
CA PRO A 125 -1.02 6.68 1.80
C PRO A 125 0.22 5.90 1.35
N TYR A 126 0.34 5.63 0.06
CA TYR A 126 1.49 4.93 -0.50
C TYR A 126 1.71 5.34 -1.96
N VAL A 127 2.93 5.09 -2.43
CA VAL A 127 3.30 5.16 -3.86
C VAL A 127 3.70 3.78 -4.35
N VAL A 128 3.59 3.58 -5.65
CA VAL A 128 3.92 2.30 -6.30
C VAL A 128 4.79 2.51 -7.53
N ALA A 129 5.63 1.53 -7.79
CA ALA A 129 6.27 1.32 -9.08
C ALA A 129 6.33 -0.18 -9.36
N GLY A 130 6.18 -0.58 -10.62
CA GLY A 130 6.10 -1.97 -10.99
C GLY A 130 6.40 -2.22 -12.47
N ILE A 131 6.31 -3.50 -12.82
CA ILE A 131 6.37 -3.96 -14.21
C ILE A 131 5.18 -4.87 -14.47
N GLY A 132 4.75 -4.95 -15.71
CA GLY A 132 3.59 -5.75 -16.08
C GLY A 132 3.58 -6.15 -17.54
N GLU A 133 2.56 -6.92 -17.88
CA GLU A 133 2.27 -7.40 -19.21
C GLU A 133 0.78 -7.22 -19.49
N LEU A 134 0.46 -6.64 -20.64
CA LEU A 134 -0.90 -6.61 -21.18
C LEU A 134 -1.03 -7.70 -22.23
N ARG A 135 -2.09 -8.49 -22.13
CA ARG A 135 -2.50 -9.43 -23.15
C ARG A 135 -3.86 -9.06 -23.69
N ILE A 136 -3.96 -9.11 -25.00
CA ILE A 136 -5.18 -8.88 -25.75
C ILE A 136 -5.44 -10.18 -26.50
N ASP A 137 -6.44 -10.93 -26.03
CA ASP A 137 -6.87 -12.17 -26.68
C ASP A 137 -8.08 -11.86 -27.57
N GLU A 138 -8.00 -12.31 -28.82
CA GLU A 138 -9.03 -12.07 -29.83
C GLU A 138 -9.27 -13.33 -30.69
N ASP A 139 -10.54 -13.63 -30.94
CA ASP A 139 -10.99 -14.74 -31.79
C ASP A 139 -10.99 -14.34 -33.29
N THR A 140 -9.83 -13.96 -33.85
CA THR A 140 -9.77 -13.55 -35.26
C THR A 140 -9.82 -14.77 -36.21
N TYR A 141 -10.88 -14.83 -37.02
CA TYR A 141 -11.07 -15.80 -38.11
C TYR A 141 -10.05 -15.57 -39.24
N GLY A 142 -8.91 -16.27 -39.22
CA GLY A 142 -8.19 -16.65 -40.46
C GLY A 142 -7.03 -15.79 -40.98
N TYR A 143 -6.40 -14.92 -40.18
CA TYR A 143 -5.13 -14.29 -40.57
C TYR A 143 -3.90 -14.97 -39.92
N PRO A 144 -2.84 -15.29 -40.68
CA PRO A 144 -1.71 -16.11 -40.19
C PRO A 144 -0.53 -15.28 -39.65
N PHE A 145 -0.77 -14.09 -39.09
CA PHE A 145 0.29 -13.25 -38.52
C PHE A 145 0.25 -13.31 -36.99
N ASP A 146 1.35 -13.74 -36.41
CA ASP A 146 1.57 -13.84 -34.96
C ASP A 146 1.94 -12.44 -34.45
N TRP A 147 0.94 -11.59 -34.26
CA TRP A 147 1.14 -10.24 -33.71
C TRP A 147 1.51 -10.31 -32.23
N HIS A 148 2.10 -9.23 -31.70
CA HIS A 148 2.55 -9.11 -30.32
C HIS A 148 1.35 -9.13 -29.34
N ARG A 149 0.78 -10.32 -29.08
CA ARG A 149 -0.28 -10.59 -28.08
C ARG A 149 0.10 -10.20 -26.64
N ARG A 150 1.32 -9.69 -26.44
CA ARG A 150 1.95 -9.40 -25.16
C ARG A 150 2.72 -8.11 -25.30
N GLN A 151 2.37 -7.12 -24.50
CA GLN A 151 3.09 -5.86 -24.41
C GLN A 151 3.66 -5.71 -23.01
N THR A 152 4.94 -5.35 -22.91
CA THR A 152 5.59 -5.11 -21.63
C THR A 152 5.31 -3.68 -21.21
N MET A 153 4.95 -3.51 -19.94
CA MET A 153 4.64 -2.21 -19.38
C MET A 153 5.45 -1.95 -18.11
N VAL A 154 5.72 -0.68 -17.87
CA VAL A 154 6.14 -0.19 -16.56
C VAL A 154 4.95 0.51 -15.90
N ASN A 155 4.75 0.25 -14.62
CA ASN A 155 3.60 0.74 -13.87
C ASN A 155 4.09 1.71 -12.81
N PHE A 156 3.31 2.75 -12.55
CA PHE A 156 3.56 3.69 -11.48
C PHE A 156 2.23 4.22 -10.95
N GLY A 157 2.24 4.80 -9.76
CA GLY A 157 1.02 5.36 -9.23
C GLY A 157 1.07 5.64 -7.75
N MET A 158 -0.11 5.91 -7.22
CA MET A 158 -0.31 6.23 -5.83
C MET A 158 -1.64 5.68 -5.36
N GLY A 159 -1.82 5.63 -4.05
CA GLY A 159 -3.12 5.39 -3.50
C GLY A 159 -3.15 5.54 -2.00
N VAL A 160 -4.30 5.21 -1.45
CA VAL A 160 -4.56 5.34 -0.02
C VAL A 160 -5.28 4.10 0.48
N LYS A 161 -4.81 3.53 1.58
CA LYS A 161 -5.49 2.47 2.32
C LYS A 161 -6.20 3.07 3.52
N TYR A 162 -7.37 2.53 3.84
CA TYR A 162 -8.11 2.81 5.04
C TYR A 162 -8.44 1.50 5.76
N ARG A 163 -8.07 1.40 7.04
CA ARG A 163 -8.36 0.23 7.86
C ARG A 163 -9.79 0.30 8.39
N LEU A 164 -10.64 -0.67 8.02
CA LEU A 164 -12.01 -0.79 8.54
C LEU A 164 -12.07 -1.58 9.85
N HIS A 165 -11.19 -2.57 9.97
CA HIS A 165 -11.05 -3.47 11.11
C HIS A 165 -9.62 -4.00 11.09
N PRO A 166 -9.06 -4.54 12.18
CA PRO A 166 -7.72 -5.15 12.18
C PRO A 166 -7.37 -6.02 10.97
N ARG A 167 -8.33 -6.73 10.34
CA ARG A 167 -8.05 -7.58 9.16
C ARG A 167 -8.66 -7.09 7.86
N TRP A 168 -9.54 -6.09 7.92
CA TRP A 168 -10.26 -5.59 6.75
C TRP A 168 -9.77 -4.18 6.41
N GLN A 169 -9.47 -3.98 5.15
CA GLN A 169 -9.05 -2.69 4.63
C GLN A 169 -9.75 -2.38 3.32
N VAL A 170 -9.97 -1.11 3.07
CA VAL A 170 -10.36 -0.61 1.75
C VAL A 170 -9.22 0.22 1.20
N ARG A 171 -9.14 0.30 -0.12
CA ARG A 171 -8.02 0.96 -0.80
C ARG A 171 -8.53 1.64 -2.05
N GLY A 172 -8.11 2.87 -2.26
CA GLY A 172 -8.25 3.58 -3.53
C GLY A 172 -6.89 3.70 -4.22
N ASP A 173 -6.86 3.49 -5.53
CA ASP A 173 -5.66 3.53 -6.36
C ASP A 173 -5.86 4.44 -7.57
N ALA A 174 -4.81 5.17 -7.93
CA ALA A 174 -4.63 5.77 -9.24
C ALA A 174 -3.30 5.26 -9.83
N ARG A 175 -3.39 4.58 -10.97
CA ARG A 175 -2.27 3.91 -11.65
C ARG A 175 -2.09 4.46 -13.05
N GLY A 176 -0.83 4.56 -13.47
CA GLY A 176 -0.42 4.78 -14.84
C GLY A 176 0.37 3.57 -15.36
N PHE A 177 0.14 3.17 -16.61
CA PHE A 177 0.89 2.11 -17.29
C PHE A 177 1.51 2.66 -18.56
N GLN A 178 2.83 2.58 -18.67
CA GLN A 178 3.56 3.02 -19.85
C GLN A 178 4.05 1.80 -20.62
N GLY A 179 3.65 1.67 -21.87
CA GLY A 179 4.17 0.65 -22.78
C GLY A 179 5.65 0.90 -23.10
N VAL A 180 6.44 -0.18 -23.14
CA VAL A 180 7.88 -0.15 -23.43
C VAL A 180 8.16 -0.33 -24.92
N GLU A 181 7.41 -1.20 -25.58
CA GLU A 181 7.53 -1.45 -27.02
C GLU A 181 6.76 -0.40 -27.85
N GLU A 182 5.50 -0.15 -27.48
CA GLU A 182 4.63 0.87 -28.07
C GLU A 182 4.43 1.97 -27.04
N SER A 183 4.79 3.21 -27.41
CA SER A 183 4.76 4.36 -26.49
C SER A 183 3.31 4.82 -26.27
N GLY A 184 2.60 4.21 -25.34
CA GLY A 184 1.27 4.62 -24.87
C GLY A 184 1.21 4.72 -23.35
N LEU A 185 0.48 5.71 -22.83
CA LEU A 185 0.26 5.89 -21.39
C LEU A 185 -1.21 5.67 -21.03
N ASP A 186 -1.44 4.66 -20.21
CA ASP A 186 -2.77 4.24 -19.81
C ASP A 186 -3.03 4.65 -18.38
N ALA A 187 -4.29 4.83 -18.03
CA ALA A 187 -4.68 5.15 -16.66
C ALA A 187 -5.69 4.15 -16.11
N TYR A 188 -5.56 3.81 -14.84
CA TYR A 188 -6.53 2.99 -14.12
C TYR A 188 -6.80 3.57 -12.75
N VAL A 189 -8.07 3.83 -12.46
CA VAL A 189 -8.52 4.22 -11.12
C VAL A 189 -9.39 3.12 -10.57
N SER A 190 -9.05 2.63 -9.38
CA SER A 190 -9.74 1.49 -8.78
C SER A 190 -10.00 1.67 -7.30
N MET A 191 -11.03 0.96 -6.84
CA MET A 191 -11.30 0.71 -5.44
C MET A 191 -11.11 -0.79 -5.17
N SER A 192 -10.58 -1.11 -4.00
CA SER A 192 -10.34 -2.49 -3.58
C SER A 192 -10.80 -2.72 -2.15
N ILE A 193 -11.31 -3.91 -1.89
CA ILE A 193 -11.47 -4.44 -0.54
C ILE A 193 -10.40 -5.51 -0.31
N GLY A 194 -9.72 -5.43 0.84
CA GLY A 194 -8.62 -6.28 1.19
C GLY A 194 -8.84 -7.01 2.51
N TYR A 195 -8.35 -8.24 2.57
CA TYR A 195 -8.29 -9.04 3.79
C TYR A 195 -6.83 -9.43 4.08
N GLN A 196 -6.40 -9.22 5.32
CA GLN A 196 -5.04 -9.52 5.79
C GLN A 196 -5.00 -10.80 6.64
N TRP A 197 -4.06 -11.70 6.34
CA TRP A 197 -3.68 -12.86 7.15
C TRP A 197 -2.26 -12.68 7.72
N GLY A 198 -2.03 -13.19 8.92
CA GLY A 198 -0.75 -13.13 9.63
C GLY A 198 -0.96 -12.89 11.12
N GLU A 199 0.10 -12.45 11.82
CA GLU A 199 0.00 -11.80 13.13
C GLU A 199 -1.14 -10.76 13.05
N ASP A 200 -2.01 -10.70 14.06
CA ASP A 200 -2.97 -9.60 14.12
C ASP A 200 -2.14 -8.32 14.06
N PRO A 201 -2.40 -7.40 13.11
CA PRO A 201 -1.68 -6.14 13.11
C PRO A 201 -1.89 -5.56 14.49
N VAL A 202 -0.80 -5.17 15.15
CA VAL A 202 -0.83 -4.58 16.49
C VAL A 202 -2.00 -3.61 16.47
N ALA A 203 -3.08 -4.00 17.13
CA ALA A 203 -4.24 -3.16 17.23
C ALA A 203 -3.75 -2.03 18.11
N ILE A 204 -3.42 -0.91 17.47
CA ILE A 204 -3.02 0.32 18.12
C ILE A 204 -4.27 0.81 18.86
N TYR A 205 -4.38 0.34 20.10
CA TYR A 205 -5.39 0.75 21.06
C TYR A 205 -4.86 1.99 21.78
N ASP A 206 -5.72 2.97 21.91
CA ASP A 206 -5.56 4.12 22.79
C ASP A 206 -6.68 3.94 23.83
N ARG A 207 -6.34 3.35 24.98
CA ARG A 207 -7.34 2.87 25.95
C ARG A 207 -7.94 4.00 26.77
N ASP A 208 -7.18 5.06 27.01
CA ASP A 208 -7.62 6.23 27.78
C ASP A 208 -8.04 7.41 26.91
N GLY A 209 -7.71 7.37 25.61
CA GLY A 209 -8.21 8.27 24.59
C GLY A 209 -7.47 9.61 24.56
N ASP A 210 -6.21 9.64 24.99
CA ASP A 210 -5.41 10.86 25.08
C ASP A 210 -4.68 11.22 23.77
N GLY A 211 -4.72 10.33 22.78
CA GLY A 211 -4.10 10.51 21.47
C GLY A 211 -2.71 9.90 21.32
N VAL A 212 -2.21 9.21 22.35
CA VAL A 212 -1.02 8.35 22.32
C VAL A 212 -1.44 6.88 22.48
N TYR A 213 -0.89 5.99 21.65
CA TYR A 213 -1.28 4.58 21.69
C TYR A 213 -0.56 3.83 22.81
N ASP A 214 -1.20 2.78 23.33
CA ASP A 214 -0.73 1.93 24.42
C ASP A 214 0.71 1.41 24.29
N ASP A 215 1.24 1.30 23.06
CA ASP A 215 2.61 0.83 22.79
C ASP A 215 3.66 1.93 22.92
N ALA A 216 3.25 3.19 22.77
CA ALA A 216 4.07 4.39 22.91
C ALA A 216 3.70 5.22 24.17
N ASP A 217 2.64 4.84 24.87
CA ASP A 217 2.09 5.54 26.03
C ASP A 217 2.75 5.07 27.33
N GLU A 218 3.49 5.98 27.96
CA GLU A 218 4.12 5.81 29.26
C GLU A 218 3.12 6.02 30.42
N CYS A 219 1.96 6.61 30.16
CA CYS A 219 0.94 7.07 31.11
C CYS A 219 -0.48 6.56 30.75
N PRO A 220 -0.76 5.25 30.87
CA PRO A 220 -1.94 4.55 30.32
C PRO A 220 -3.31 4.85 30.97
N GLN A 221 -3.40 5.92 31.75
CA GLN A 221 -4.61 6.34 32.48
C GLN A 221 -4.77 7.85 32.49
N THR A 222 -4.38 8.54 31.42
CA THR A 222 -4.60 9.97 31.26
C THR A 222 -6.11 10.27 31.26
N PRO A 223 -6.57 11.25 32.07
CA PRO A 223 -7.97 11.65 32.03
C PRO A 223 -8.36 12.25 30.66
N PRO A 224 -9.57 11.97 30.16
CA PRO A 224 -10.00 12.45 28.85
C PRO A 224 -10.08 13.99 28.80
N GLY A 225 -9.52 14.56 27.74
CA GLY A 225 -9.53 16.02 27.49
C GLY A 225 -8.38 16.80 28.14
N ILE A 226 -7.39 16.11 28.72
CA ILE A 226 -6.15 16.70 29.19
C ILE A 226 -5.10 16.69 28.06
N ASP A 227 -4.32 17.76 27.96
CA ASP A 227 -3.20 17.82 27.01
C ASP A 227 -2.03 16.94 27.52
N VAL A 228 -1.49 16.12 26.61
CA VAL A 228 -0.37 15.20 26.89
C VAL A 228 0.86 15.51 26.03
N ASP A 229 2.02 15.07 26.51
CA ASP A 229 3.27 15.08 25.74
C ASP A 229 3.34 13.93 24.72
N PHE A 230 4.46 13.82 24.01
CA PHE A 230 4.64 12.78 22.98
C PHE A 230 4.73 11.35 23.53
N ARG A 231 4.73 11.18 24.85
CA ARG A 231 4.80 9.90 25.56
C ARG A 231 3.47 9.56 26.23
N GLY A 232 2.40 10.33 25.99
CA GLY A 232 1.08 10.11 26.59
C GLY A 232 0.95 10.64 28.01
N CYS A 233 1.97 11.34 28.53
CA CYS A 233 1.92 11.83 29.89
C CYS A 233 1.35 13.26 29.97
N PRO A 234 0.50 13.56 30.97
CA PRO A 234 0.03 14.93 31.21
C PRO A 234 1.17 15.94 31.29
N ILE A 235 0.96 17.11 30.70
CA ILE A 235 1.96 18.19 30.73
C ILE A 235 2.15 18.69 32.17
N ASP A 236 3.42 18.79 32.58
CA ASP A 236 3.90 19.43 33.80
C ASP A 236 4.90 20.51 33.38
N THR A 237 4.45 21.76 33.38
CA THR A 237 5.17 22.89 32.80
C THR A 237 6.34 23.37 33.67
N ASP A 238 6.23 23.29 35.00
CA ASP A 238 7.28 23.73 35.93
C ASP A 238 8.14 22.59 36.50
N GLY A 239 7.75 21.34 36.24
CA GLY A 239 8.53 20.15 36.50
C GLY A 239 8.59 19.80 37.98
N ASP A 240 7.57 20.18 38.77
CA ASP A 240 7.49 19.88 40.19
C ASP A 240 6.92 18.48 40.50
N GLY A 241 6.42 17.79 39.46
CA GLY A 241 5.85 16.44 39.52
C GLY A 241 4.33 16.41 39.64
N ILE A 242 3.64 17.55 39.68
CA ILE A 242 2.19 17.67 39.62
C ILE A 242 1.78 18.19 38.23
N PRO A 243 0.94 17.45 37.48
CA PRO A 243 0.47 17.91 36.18
C PRO A 243 -0.27 19.25 36.23
N ASP A 244 -0.15 20.06 35.18
CA ASP A 244 -0.74 21.40 35.08
C ASP A 244 -2.25 21.44 35.36
N TYR A 245 -2.97 20.35 35.07
CA TYR A 245 -4.41 20.26 35.28
C TYR A 245 -4.81 19.99 36.75
N LEU A 246 -3.86 19.57 37.59
CA LEU A 246 -4.02 19.38 39.04
C LEU A 246 -3.27 20.43 39.85
N ASP A 247 -2.34 21.17 39.25
CA ASP A 247 -1.52 22.17 39.93
C ASP A 247 -2.29 23.47 40.22
N LEU A 248 -2.38 23.81 41.51
CA LEU A 248 -2.99 25.05 42.00
C LEU A 248 -2.00 26.22 42.07
N CYS A 249 -0.70 25.94 42.00
CA CYS A 249 0.40 26.88 42.14
C CYS A 249 1.33 26.85 40.91
N PRO A 250 0.83 27.24 39.71
CA PRO A 250 1.64 27.25 38.51
C PRO A 250 2.86 28.16 38.70
N ASN A 251 4.03 27.67 38.31
CA ASN A 251 5.36 28.30 38.45
C ASN A 251 6.08 28.01 39.79
N THR A 252 5.92 26.82 40.36
CA THR A 252 6.79 26.35 41.43
C THR A 252 8.24 26.26 40.91
N PRO A 253 9.21 26.91 41.58
CA PRO A 253 10.63 26.72 41.28
C PRO A 253 11.07 25.25 41.25
N MET A 254 11.69 24.85 40.14
CA MET A 254 12.20 23.50 39.92
C MET A 254 13.06 22.99 41.10
N GLY A 255 12.76 21.79 41.59
CA GLY A 255 13.46 21.15 42.71
C GLY A 255 12.93 21.51 44.11
N MET A 256 11.87 22.32 44.19
CA MET A 256 11.18 22.57 45.46
C MET A 256 10.24 21.43 45.83
N ALA A 257 10.14 21.13 47.12
CA ALA A 257 9.18 20.14 47.62
C ALA A 257 7.77 20.74 47.72
N VAL A 258 6.86 20.23 46.89
CA VAL A 258 5.44 20.62 46.88
C VAL A 258 4.55 19.67 47.68
N ASN A 259 3.34 20.13 47.98
CA ASN A 259 2.24 19.33 48.51
C ASN A 259 1.43 18.67 47.37
N GLU A 260 0.32 18.02 47.70
CA GLU A 260 -0.56 17.35 46.71
C GLU A 260 -1.26 18.33 45.75
N ASP A 261 -1.23 19.63 46.06
CA ASP A 261 -1.83 20.71 45.28
C ASP A 261 -0.82 21.39 44.33
N GLY A 262 0.43 20.91 44.25
CA GLY A 262 1.52 21.59 43.50
C GLY A 262 2.08 22.84 44.21
N CYS A 263 1.66 23.08 45.45
CA CYS A 263 2.05 24.27 46.20
C CYS A 263 3.23 24.01 47.18
N PRO A 264 4.14 24.98 47.36
CA PRO A 264 5.22 24.90 48.35
C PRO A 264 4.73 24.61 49.78
N ARG A 265 5.38 23.68 50.48
CA ARG A 265 5.08 23.45 51.91
C ARG A 265 5.44 24.69 52.76
N GLU A 266 4.61 25.00 53.76
CA GLU A 266 4.80 26.16 54.65
C GLU A 266 6.24 26.22 55.21
N GLY A 267 6.94 27.33 54.94
CA GLY A 267 8.34 27.56 55.29
C GLY A 267 9.22 28.04 54.13
N TYR A 268 8.70 28.13 52.91
CA TYR A 268 9.44 28.60 51.73
C TYR A 268 9.43 30.13 51.61
N ASP A 269 10.59 30.77 51.84
CA ASP A 269 10.84 32.19 51.52
C ASP A 269 11.64 32.29 50.20
N PRO A 270 11.03 32.76 49.10
CA PRO A 270 11.73 32.91 47.81
C PRO A 270 12.92 33.87 47.83
N TYR A 271 13.13 34.66 48.90
CA TYR A 271 14.27 35.56 49.02
C TYR A 271 15.55 34.91 49.58
N GLU A 272 15.50 33.72 50.20
CA GLU A 272 16.71 33.07 50.76
C GLU A 272 17.62 32.42 49.71
N MET A 273 17.09 31.95 48.58
CA MET A 273 17.90 31.33 47.50
C MET A 273 18.65 32.32 46.60
N SER A 274 18.45 33.63 46.79
CA SER A 274 19.13 34.69 46.01
C SER A 274 20.48 35.13 46.60
N LYS A 275 20.99 34.45 47.63
CA LYS A 275 22.26 34.74 48.29
C LYS A 275 23.37 33.73 47.99
#